data_AF-A0A164STS5-F1
#
_entry.id   AF-A0A164STS5-F1
#
_cell.length_a   1.000
_cell.length_b   1.000
_cell.length_c   1.000
_cell.angle_alpha   90.00
_cell.angle_beta   90.00
_cell.angle_gamma   90.00
#
_symmetry.space_group_name_H-M   'P 1'
#
loop_
_entity.id
_entity.type
_entity.pdbx_description
1 polymer ?
#
loop_
_entity_poly.entity_id
_entity_poly.type
_entity_poly.pdbx_seq_one_letter_code
_entity_poly.pdbx_strand_id
1 'polypeptide(L)'
;MDAADLGRWTRFAAKGGIGKCTALKDRVAEGTQDLMFLAGDEIVVLMQLTEENVFLGYCEGVVGRFLGSDVQFHGKLKKPVKQKRSSASASVHSTSPCKGIFPKSVEVA
;
A
#
# COMPACT_ATOMS: atom_id res chain seq x y z
N MET A 1 -0.14 12.18 -3.73
CA MET A 1 -0.02 10.73 -4.00
C MET A 1 0.15 10.56 -5.50
N ASP A 2 1.27 10.01 -5.94
CA ASP A 2 1.52 9.73 -7.36
C ASP A 2 0.66 8.56 -7.86
N ALA A 3 0.23 8.59 -9.12
CA ALA A 3 -0.62 7.54 -9.72
C ALA A 3 0.02 6.13 -9.61
N ALA A 4 1.35 6.06 -9.65
CA ALA A 4 2.12 4.84 -9.45
C ALA A 4 2.05 4.30 -8.01
N ASP A 5 1.90 5.17 -7.00
CA ASP A 5 1.65 4.75 -5.62
C ASP A 5 0.22 4.24 -5.46
N LEU A 6 -0.76 4.91 -6.08
CA LEU A 6 -2.17 4.50 -6.02
C LEU A 6 -2.38 3.09 -6.58
N GLY A 7 -1.76 2.77 -7.72
CA GLY A 7 -1.82 1.43 -8.31
C GLY A 7 -1.15 0.36 -7.44
N ARG A 8 -0.04 0.69 -6.77
CA ARG A 8 0.63 -0.21 -5.82
C ARG A 8 -0.24 -0.48 -4.59
N TRP A 9 -0.84 0.55 -4.00
CA TRP A 9 -1.73 0.42 -2.86
C TRP A 9 -3.00 -0.37 -3.19
N THR A 10 -3.59 -0.14 -4.35
CA THR A 10 -4.78 -0.90 -4.81
C THR A 10 -4.47 -2.40 -4.93
N ARG A 11 -3.32 -2.76 -5.52
CA ARG A 11 -2.88 -4.17 -5.61
C ARG A 11 -2.57 -4.76 -4.24
N PHE A 12 -2.08 -3.96 -3.30
CA PHE A 12 -1.83 -4.39 -1.93
C PHE A 12 -3.15 -4.59 -1.14
N ALA A 13 -4.14 -3.72 -1.36
CA ALA A 13 -5.47 -3.84 -0.79
C ALA A 13 -6.17 -5.13 -1.24
N ALA A 14 -6.05 -5.49 -2.53
CA ALA A 14 -6.59 -6.73 -3.08
C ALA A 14 -6.01 -8.00 -2.39
N LYS A 15 -4.83 -7.90 -1.77
CA LYS A 15 -4.22 -8.99 -0.98
C LYS A 15 -4.67 -9.00 0.49
N GLY A 16 -5.53 -8.08 0.89
CA GLY A 16 -6.00 -7.91 2.27
C GLY A 16 -5.11 -7.01 3.14
N GLY A 17 -4.15 -6.28 2.54
CA GLY A 17 -3.33 -5.30 3.24
C GLY A 17 -2.62 -5.82 4.49
N ILE A 18 -2.55 -4.97 5.53
CA ILE A 18 -2.09 -5.36 6.87
C ILE A 18 -3.22 -5.88 7.76
N GLY A 19 -4.48 -5.65 7.37
CA GLY A 19 -5.66 -6.13 8.07
C GLY A 19 -6.94 -5.53 7.48
N LYS A 20 -8.07 -5.93 8.04
CA LYS A 20 -9.40 -5.45 7.68
C LYS A 20 -10.09 -4.85 8.90
N CYS A 21 -10.88 -3.83 8.68
CA CYS A 21 -11.77 -3.27 9.68
C CYS A 21 -13.14 -3.01 9.07
N THR A 22 -14.14 -2.93 9.94
CA THR A 22 -15.50 -2.51 9.58
C THR A 22 -15.77 -1.14 10.17
N ALA A 23 -16.31 -0.25 9.37
CA ALA A 23 -16.71 1.08 9.83
C ALA A 23 -17.84 1.00 10.87
N LEU A 24 -17.70 1.75 11.96
CA LEU A 24 -18.71 1.80 13.03
C LEU A 24 -19.70 2.94 12.83
N LYS A 25 -19.30 4.00 12.12
CA LYS A 25 -20.12 5.17 11.83
C LYS A 25 -19.76 5.76 10.47
N ASP A 26 -20.64 6.60 9.94
CA ASP A 26 -20.43 7.30 8.69
C ASP A 26 -19.34 8.37 8.84
N ARG A 27 -18.41 8.43 7.89
CA ARG A 27 -17.34 9.43 7.85
C ARG A 27 -17.32 10.11 6.48
N VAL A 28 -17.55 11.41 6.50
CA VAL A 28 -17.45 12.27 5.32
C VAL A 28 -16.02 12.76 5.18
N ALA A 29 -15.45 12.65 3.97
CA ALA A 29 -14.12 13.17 3.69
C ALA A 29 -14.13 14.71 3.69
N GLU A 30 -13.44 15.31 4.68
CA GLU A 30 -13.28 16.76 4.79
C GLU A 30 -12.21 17.30 3.83
N GLY A 31 -11.28 16.44 3.40
CA GLY A 31 -10.22 16.78 2.47
C GLY A 31 -9.92 15.66 1.47
N THR A 32 -9.09 15.97 0.48
CA THR A 32 -8.71 15.04 -0.61
C THR A 32 -7.88 13.85 -0.13
N GLN A 33 -7.38 13.90 1.10
CA GLN A 33 -6.60 12.83 1.71
C GLN A 33 -7.45 11.92 2.59
N ASP A 34 -8.67 12.33 2.95
CA ASP A 34 -9.55 11.64 3.88
C ASP A 34 -10.36 10.56 3.16
N LEU A 35 -10.47 9.38 3.79
CA LEU A 35 -11.27 8.28 3.26
C LEU A 35 -12.72 8.47 3.67
N MET A 36 -13.61 8.52 2.68
CA MET A 36 -15.05 8.47 2.89
C MET A 36 -15.50 7.01 3.00
N PHE A 37 -16.35 6.72 3.98
CA PHE A 37 -16.93 5.39 4.19
C PHE A 37 -18.24 5.51 5.00
N LEU A 38 -19.12 4.53 4.83
CA LEU A 38 -20.36 4.42 5.58
C LEU A 38 -20.24 3.37 6.69
N ALA A 39 -21.09 3.47 7.71
CA ALA A 39 -21.17 2.48 8.77
C ALA A 39 -21.49 1.09 8.18
N GLY A 40 -20.70 0.09 8.55
CA GLY A 40 -20.81 -1.28 8.03
C GLY A 40 -19.89 -1.60 6.85
N ASP A 41 -19.24 -0.60 6.24
CA ASP A 41 -18.32 -0.85 5.13
C ASP A 41 -17.04 -1.57 5.59
N GLU A 42 -16.56 -2.50 4.76
CA GLU A 42 -15.27 -3.16 4.97
C GLU A 42 -14.15 -2.29 4.37
N ILE A 43 -13.20 -1.90 5.23
CA ILE A 43 -12.04 -1.11 4.86
C ILE A 43 -10.79 -1.98 5.00
N VAL A 44 -9.98 -2.02 3.95
CA VAL A 44 -8.68 -2.70 3.99
C VAL A 44 -7.64 -1.73 4.51
N VAL A 45 -7.03 -2.07 5.63
CA VAL A 45 -5.98 -1.28 6.27
C VAL A 45 -4.68 -1.54 5.53
N LEU A 46 -4.05 -0.47 5.03
CA LEU A 46 -2.80 -0.55 4.28
C LEU A 46 -1.60 -0.25 5.17
N MET A 47 -1.72 0.77 6.01
CA MET A 47 -0.60 1.30 6.78
C MET A 47 -1.08 2.10 7.99
N GLN A 48 -0.30 2.11 9.06
CA GLN A 48 -0.50 3.03 10.17
C GLN A 48 0.40 4.25 9.96
N LEU A 49 -0.16 5.45 10.07
CA LEU A 49 0.60 6.70 9.98
C LEU A 49 1.37 6.94 11.29
N THR A 50 2.32 7.89 11.26
CA THR A 50 3.05 8.30 12.46
C THR A 50 2.21 9.09 13.45
N GLU A 51 1.07 9.59 13.01
CA GLU A 51 0.09 10.28 13.84
C GLU A 51 -0.74 9.26 14.63
N GLU A 52 -1.03 9.58 15.89
CA GLU A 52 -1.75 8.69 16.79
C GLU A 52 -3.16 8.41 16.27
N ASN A 53 -3.51 7.11 16.17
CA ASN A 53 -4.80 6.63 15.69
C ASN A 53 -5.17 6.97 14.24
N VAL A 54 -4.22 7.41 13.40
CA VAL A 54 -4.47 7.63 11.97
C VAL A 54 -3.93 6.46 11.15
N PHE A 55 -4.76 5.96 10.24
CA PHE A 55 -4.46 4.83 9.37
C PHE A 55 -4.74 5.18 7.91
N LEU A 56 -4.02 4.55 6.98
CA LEU A 56 -4.30 4.58 5.57
C LEU A 56 -5.15 3.36 5.19
N GLY A 57 -6.30 3.60 4.58
CA GLY A 57 -7.26 2.59 4.18
C GLY A 57 -7.57 2.60 2.69
N TYR A 58 -8.14 1.50 2.23
CA TYR A 58 -8.71 1.36 0.91
C TYR A 58 -10.16 0.92 1.03
N CYS A 59 -11.05 1.67 0.37
CA CYS A 59 -12.47 1.38 0.27
C CYS A 59 -12.93 1.70 -1.16
N GLU A 60 -13.60 0.76 -1.83
CA GLU A 60 -14.23 0.93 -3.16
C GLU A 60 -13.35 1.59 -4.27
N GLY A 61 -12.03 1.39 -4.27
CA GLY A 61 -11.15 2.01 -5.25
C GLY A 61 -10.48 3.31 -4.79
N VAL A 62 -10.89 3.85 -3.65
CA VAL A 62 -10.36 5.07 -3.06
C VAL A 62 -9.36 4.72 -1.96
N VAL A 63 -8.21 5.39 -1.97
CA VAL A 63 -7.20 5.31 -0.91
C VAL A 63 -7.21 6.63 -0.14
N GLY A 64 -7.34 6.56 1.19
CA GLY A 64 -7.38 7.74 2.04
C GLY A 64 -7.04 7.41 3.49
N ARG A 65 -6.88 8.46 4.30
CA ARG A 65 -6.64 8.35 5.75
C ARG A 65 -7.96 8.27 6.51
N PHE A 66 -7.97 7.52 7.60
CA PHE A 66 -9.11 7.41 8.51
C PHE A 66 -8.63 7.25 9.95
N LEU A 67 -9.53 7.50 10.90
CA LEU A 67 -9.26 7.36 12.33
C LEU A 67 -9.62 5.95 12.80
N GLY A 68 -8.73 5.34 13.58
CA GLY A 68 -8.97 4.03 14.19
C GLY A 68 -10.16 4.01 15.15
N SER A 69 -10.54 5.15 15.71
CA SER A 69 -11.69 5.30 16.62
C SER A 69 -13.04 5.16 15.92
N ASP A 70 -13.08 5.27 14.59
CA ASP A 70 -14.31 5.27 13.80
C ASP A 70 -14.59 3.89 13.18
N VAL A 71 -13.69 2.93 13.41
CA VAL A 71 -13.73 1.58 12.83
C VAL A 71 -13.46 0.51 13.89
N GLN A 72 -13.86 -0.72 13.57
CA GLN A 72 -13.59 -1.91 14.37
C GLN A 72 -12.66 -2.86 13.61
N PHE A 73 -11.48 -3.15 14.15
CA PHE A 73 -10.51 -4.04 13.52
C PHE A 73 -10.88 -5.52 13.72
N HIS A 74 -10.91 -6.29 12.62
CA HIS A 74 -11.28 -7.71 12.63
C HIS A 74 -10.05 -8.60 12.82
N GLY A 75 -9.26 -8.32 13.87
CA GLY A 75 -8.08 -9.09 14.26
C GLY A 75 -6.83 -8.25 14.54
N LYS A 76 -5.71 -8.92 14.78
CA LYS A 76 -4.42 -8.25 15.00
C LYS A 76 -3.86 -7.74 13.67
N LEU A 77 -3.66 -6.43 13.56
CA LEU A 77 -2.99 -5.81 12.43
C LEU A 77 -1.57 -6.39 12.28
N LYS A 78 -1.18 -6.74 11.05
CA LYS A 78 0.20 -7.12 10.74
C LYS A 78 1.13 -5.94 10.98
N LYS A 79 2.42 -6.23 11.24
CA LYS A 79 3.44 -5.23 11.57
C LYS A 79 3.29 -3.99 10.66
N PRO A 80 3.14 -2.78 11.24
CA PRO A 80 2.87 -1.59 10.45
C PRO A 80 3.99 -1.39 9.46
N VAL A 81 3.62 -1.20 8.19
CA VAL A 81 4.55 -0.79 7.14
C VAL A 81 4.96 0.64 7.49
N LYS A 82 6.01 0.83 8.29
CA LYS A 82 6.53 2.18 8.53
C LYS A 82 6.99 2.71 7.18
N GLN A 83 6.34 3.78 6.69
CA GLN A 83 6.75 4.49 5.49
C GLN A 83 8.17 5.03 5.73
N LYS A 84 9.19 4.23 5.39
CA LYS A 84 10.58 4.70 5.38
C LYS A 84 10.63 5.75 4.27
N ARG A 85 11.03 6.97 4.66
CA ARG A 85 11.20 8.15 3.81
C ARG A 85 11.49 7.81 2.35
N SER A 86 10.76 8.47 1.47
CA SER A 86 11.19 8.82 0.12
C SER A 86 12.70 9.10 0.10
N SER A 87 13.47 8.21 -0.55
CA SER A 87 14.73 8.61 -1.14
C SER A 87 14.37 9.39 -2.39
N ALA A 88 14.47 10.71 -2.29
CA ALA A 88 14.55 11.56 -3.47
C ALA A 88 15.69 11.04 -4.39
N SER A 89 15.37 10.97 -5.68
CA SER A 89 16.31 10.92 -6.81
C SER A 89 17.37 9.80 -6.82
N ALA A 90 17.09 8.73 -7.57
CA ALA A 90 18.12 8.05 -8.34
C ALA A 90 17.64 7.98 -9.80
N SER A 91 17.87 9.08 -10.52
CA SER A 91 17.83 9.10 -11.97
C SER A 91 18.71 7.97 -12.51
N VAL A 92 18.12 7.19 -13.41
CA VAL A 92 18.73 6.36 -14.46
C VAL A 92 20.26 6.38 -14.54
N HIS A 93 20.89 5.27 -14.19
CA HIS A 93 22.00 4.75 -15.00
C HIS A 93 21.86 3.23 -15.10
N SER A 94 21.52 2.80 -16.30
CA SER A 94 21.39 1.43 -16.75
C SER A 94 22.66 0.65 -16.41
N THR A 95 22.53 -0.44 -15.68
CA THR A 95 23.52 -1.51 -15.69
C THR A 95 22.80 -2.79 -16.01
N SER A 96 22.89 -3.18 -17.27
CA SER A 96 22.56 -4.51 -17.75
C SER A 96 23.72 -5.44 -17.38
N PRO A 97 23.49 -6.56 -16.67
CA PRO A 97 24.38 -7.70 -16.76
C PRO A 97 23.61 -8.82 -17.46
N CYS A 98 23.80 -8.89 -18.78
CA CYS A 98 23.39 -10.03 -19.58
C CYS A 98 24.21 -11.24 -19.09
N LYS A 99 23.60 -12.13 -18.30
CA LYS A 99 24.18 -13.44 -18.00
C LYS A 99 24.00 -14.33 -19.22
N GLY A 100 25.04 -14.44 -20.05
CA GLY A 100 25.18 -15.42 -21.11
C GLY A 100 26.43 -16.25 -20.85
N ILE A 101 26.25 -17.39 -20.18
CA ILE A 101 27.29 -18.42 -19.99
C ILE A 101 27.57 -19.03 -21.38
N PHE A 102 28.83 -19.03 -21.82
CA PHE A 102 29.27 -19.78 -22.99
C PHE A 102 29.98 -21.06 -22.51
N PRO A 103 29.48 -22.27 -22.82
CA PRO A 103 30.32 -23.45 -22.75
C PRO A 103 31.18 -23.55 -24.03
N LYS A 104 32.50 -23.63 -23.83
CA LYS A 104 33.46 -24.11 -24.83
C LYS A 104 33.36 -25.63 -24.95
N SER A 105 33.36 -26.15 -26.18
CA SER A 105 34.01 -27.38 -26.67
C SER A 105 33.59 -27.57 -28.15
N VAL A 106 34.53 -27.55 -29.11
CA VAL A 106 35.15 -28.73 -29.78
C VAL A 106 34.08 -29.46 -30.63
N GLU A 107 34.19 -29.69 -31.94
CA GLU A 107 35.27 -29.98 -32.90
C GLU A 107 34.65 -29.97 -34.32
N VAL A 108 35.48 -29.87 -35.37
CA VAL A 108 35.43 -30.61 -36.67
C VAL A 108 36.15 -29.80 -37.75
N ALA A 109 37.38 -30.21 -38.08
CA ALA A 109 37.94 -30.33 -39.43
C ALA A 109 39.25 -31.09 -39.35
#